data_AF-A0A1B9NTW5-F1
#
_entry.id   AF-A0A1B9NTW5-F1
#
_cell.length_a   1.000
_cell.length_b   1.000
_cell.length_c   1.000
_cell.angle_alpha   90.00
_cell.angle_beta   90.00
_cell.angle_gamma   90.00
#
_symmetry.space_group_name_H-M   'P 1'
#
loop_
_entity.id
_entity.type
_entity.pdbx_description
1 polymer ?
#
loop_
_entity_poly.entity_id
_entity_poly.type
_entity_poly.pdbx_seq_one_letter_code
_entity_poly.pdbx_strand_id
1 'polypeptide(L)'
;MKSAITFHSKTYEQLFYTARKKKNYYELVYVNTGTALIRLGKWEYVVSAGEFFWLPFDSLTSITIVPNSQIAHIAFSIRTREDLPTQGGFVSQTSLLNALIEKLFTASLNEQQEQRLLAVIQDELLLATFHTDVSKESMQVNNYISVLSDQKTTNESNIISAEMALMLKVREADKMRKSGVKDVMIAKRYFSDDIQAMNSSFSIFL
;
A
#
# COMPACT_ATOMS: atom_id res chain seq x y z
N MET A 1 -12.72 13.42 22.45
CA MET A 1 -11.98 12.23 22.95
C MET A 1 -11.50 11.49 21.70
N LYS A 2 -10.20 11.26 21.51
CA LYS A 2 -9.73 10.59 20.28
C LYS A 2 -9.81 9.08 20.51
N SER A 3 -10.64 8.37 19.75
CA SER A 3 -10.86 6.93 19.89
C SER A 3 -9.56 6.14 19.74
N ALA A 4 -9.44 5.02 20.45
CA ALA A 4 -8.23 4.19 20.46
C ALA A 4 -8.01 3.46 19.12
N ILE A 5 -9.10 3.19 18.40
CA ILE A 5 -9.11 2.60 17.07
C ILE A 5 -9.91 3.52 16.15
N THR A 6 -9.40 3.80 14.96
CA THR A 6 -10.05 4.70 13.99
C THR A 6 -10.07 4.08 12.61
N PHE A 7 -11.22 4.18 11.94
CA PHE A 7 -11.39 3.79 10.55
C PHE A 7 -11.31 5.02 9.63
N HIS A 8 -10.65 4.88 8.49
CA HIS A 8 -10.70 5.83 7.41
C HIS A 8 -10.64 5.10 6.08
N SER A 9 -11.60 5.38 5.19
CA SER A 9 -11.56 4.91 3.81
C SER A 9 -11.35 6.08 2.86
N LYS A 10 -10.61 5.83 1.78
CA LYS A 10 -10.35 6.83 0.75
C LYS A 10 -10.23 6.18 -0.63
N THR A 11 -10.84 6.82 -1.62
CA THR A 11 -10.65 6.53 -3.03
C THR A 11 -9.51 7.38 -3.58
N TYR A 12 -8.63 6.76 -4.36
CA TYR A 12 -7.48 7.38 -4.99
C TYR A 12 -7.66 7.31 -6.50
N GLU A 13 -8.07 8.43 -7.10
CA GLU A 13 -8.25 8.56 -8.56
C GLU A 13 -6.91 8.55 -9.31
N GLN A 14 -5.83 8.96 -8.63
CA GLN A 14 -4.49 9.08 -9.17
C GLN A 14 -3.50 8.21 -8.40
N LEU A 15 -2.32 8.01 -8.96
CA LEU A 15 -1.22 7.29 -8.32
C LEU A 15 -0.80 8.03 -7.06
N PHE A 16 -0.97 7.38 -5.92
CA PHE A 16 -0.57 7.94 -4.63
C PHE A 16 0.55 7.11 -4.05
N TYR A 17 1.54 7.75 -3.43
CA TYR A 17 2.55 7.03 -2.69
C TYR A 17 3.11 7.86 -1.54
N THR A 18 3.57 7.16 -0.50
CA THR A 18 4.16 7.77 0.69
C THR A 18 5.67 7.58 0.74
N ALA A 19 6.35 8.50 1.43
CA ALA A 19 7.73 8.29 1.81
C ALA A 19 7.83 7.16 2.84
N ARG A 20 8.96 6.43 2.80
CA ARG A 20 9.24 5.35 3.74
C ARG A 20 9.51 5.90 5.14
N LYS A 21 8.62 5.63 6.10
CA LYS A 21 8.70 6.16 7.47
C LYS A 21 8.21 5.14 8.49
N LYS A 22 8.68 5.27 9.72
CA LYS A 22 8.18 4.51 10.87
C LYS A 22 6.83 5.07 11.28
N LYS A 23 5.83 4.20 11.47
CA LYS A 23 4.52 4.59 11.99
C LYS A 23 4.49 4.48 13.51
N ASN A 24 3.82 5.43 14.16
CA ASN A 24 3.66 5.49 15.62
C ASN A 24 2.33 4.85 16.10
N TYR A 25 1.74 4.00 15.28
CA TYR A 25 0.50 3.26 15.53
C TYR A 25 0.55 1.95 14.72
N TYR A 26 -0.27 0.96 15.09
CA TYR A 26 -0.48 -0.23 14.27
C TYR A 26 -1.55 0.04 13.22
N GLU A 27 -1.48 -0.57 12.05
CA GLU A 27 -2.45 -0.33 11.00
C GLU A 27 -2.85 -1.61 10.27
N LEU A 28 -4.15 -1.84 10.15
CA LEU A 28 -4.71 -2.78 9.18
C LEU A 28 -5.07 -2.01 7.91
N VAL A 29 -4.46 -2.39 6.79
CA VAL A 29 -4.78 -1.88 5.46
C VAL A 29 -5.66 -2.91 4.77
N TYR A 30 -6.77 -2.46 4.20
CA TYR A 30 -7.65 -3.28 3.37
C TYR A 30 -7.84 -2.64 2.00
N VAL A 31 -7.70 -3.42 0.94
CA VAL A 31 -7.93 -2.97 -0.43
C VAL A 31 -9.36 -3.34 -0.80
N ASN A 32 -10.27 -2.37 -0.84
CA ASN A 32 -11.65 -2.64 -1.26
C ASN A 32 -11.74 -2.84 -2.77
N THR A 33 -11.09 -1.96 -3.53
CA THR A 33 -10.97 -2.05 -4.99
C THR A 33 -9.55 -1.67 -5.42
N GLY A 34 -9.13 -2.19 -6.57
CA GLY A 34 -7.82 -1.89 -7.15
C GLY A 34 -6.67 -2.62 -6.45
N THR A 35 -5.56 -1.92 -6.22
CA THR A 35 -4.31 -2.52 -5.73
C THR A 35 -3.46 -1.54 -4.94
N ALA A 36 -2.82 -2.03 -3.89
CA ALA A 36 -1.79 -1.31 -3.15
C ALA A 36 -0.47 -2.08 -3.18
N LEU A 37 0.65 -1.38 -3.31
CA LEU A 37 1.98 -1.91 -3.06
C LEU A 37 2.45 -1.45 -1.69
N ILE A 38 2.58 -2.39 -0.76
CA ILE A 38 3.01 -2.09 0.59
C ILE A 38 4.46 -2.54 0.75
N ARG A 39 5.34 -1.59 1.00
CA ARG A 39 6.73 -1.90 1.34
C ARG A 39 6.84 -2.18 2.82
N LEU A 40 7.21 -3.40 3.18
CA LEU A 40 7.52 -3.80 4.55
C LEU A 40 8.86 -4.53 4.55
N GLY A 41 9.83 -3.99 5.30
CA GLY A 41 11.20 -4.50 5.29
C GLY A 41 11.86 -4.32 3.92
N LYS A 42 12.30 -5.41 3.30
CA LYS A 42 12.99 -5.36 1.99
C LYS A 42 12.06 -5.47 0.78
N TRP A 43 10.84 -5.99 0.97
CA TRP A 43 9.93 -6.34 -0.12
C TRP A 43 8.81 -5.32 -0.28
N GLU A 44 8.38 -5.12 -1.52
CA GLU A 44 7.08 -4.52 -1.86
C GLU A 44 6.07 -5.63 -2.12
N TYR A 45 5.04 -5.72 -1.28
CA TYR A 45 3.96 -6.69 -1.39
C TYR A 45 2.84 -6.10 -2.23
N VAL A 46 2.38 -6.84 -3.25
CA VAL A 46 1.19 -6.52 -4.03
C VAL A 46 -0.02 -6.99 -3.23
N VAL A 47 -0.82 -6.05 -2.76
CA VAL A 47 -2.06 -6.29 -2.03
C VAL A 47 -3.22 -5.95 -2.95
N SER A 48 -4.01 -6.95 -3.30
CA SER A 48 -5.09 -6.89 -4.27
C SER A 48 -6.44 -6.69 -3.59
N ALA A 49 -7.48 -6.38 -4.37
CA ALA A 49 -8.83 -6.22 -3.86
C ALA A 49 -9.29 -7.44 -3.03
N GLY A 50 -9.90 -7.15 -1.88
CA GLY A 50 -10.31 -8.11 -0.86
C GLY A 50 -9.23 -8.45 0.16
N GLU A 51 -7.95 -8.15 -0.10
CA GLU A 51 -6.87 -8.55 0.79
C GLU A 51 -6.63 -7.57 1.94
N PHE A 52 -6.15 -8.13 3.05
CA PHE A 52 -5.75 -7.42 4.25
C PHE A 52 -4.25 -7.48 4.44
N PHE A 53 -3.68 -6.38 4.88
CA PHE A 53 -2.27 -6.30 5.20
C PHE A 53 -2.06 -5.56 6.53
N TRP A 54 -1.40 -6.22 7.46
CA TRP A 54 -1.09 -5.73 8.79
C TRP A 54 0.28 -5.06 8.84
N LEU A 55 0.31 -3.84 9.37
CA LEU A 55 1.51 -3.05 9.63
C LEU A 55 1.70 -2.90 11.14
N PRO A 56 2.73 -3.57 11.69
CA PRO A 56 3.06 -3.45 13.10
C PRO A 56 3.50 -2.03 13.48
N PHE A 57 3.40 -1.72 14.77
CA PHE A 57 4.02 -0.52 15.35
C PHE A 57 5.53 -0.47 15.08
N ASP A 58 6.05 0.75 14.88
CA ASP A 58 7.46 1.05 14.62
C ASP A 58 8.04 0.35 13.37
N SER A 59 7.17 -0.19 12.50
CA SER A 59 7.57 -0.77 11.23
C SER A 59 7.91 0.33 10.22
N LEU A 60 9.06 0.18 9.55
CA LEU A 60 9.50 1.10 8.50
C LEU A 60 8.82 0.74 7.18
N THR A 61 7.75 1.48 6.84
CA THR A 61 6.85 1.14 5.74
C THR A 61 6.65 2.30 4.76
N SER A 62 6.24 1.97 3.54
CA SER A 62 5.66 2.92 2.58
C SER A 62 4.53 2.23 1.84
N ILE A 63 3.56 2.99 1.35
CA ILE A 63 2.47 2.47 0.52
C ILE A 63 2.47 3.20 -0.82
N THR A 64 2.23 2.47 -1.90
CA THR A 64 1.83 2.98 -3.22
C THR A 64 0.42 2.49 -3.48
N ILE A 65 -0.47 3.33 -3.96
CA ILE A 65 -1.85 2.99 -4.29
C ILE A 65 -2.03 3.31 -5.77
N VAL A 66 -2.42 2.30 -6.56
CA VAL A 66 -2.64 2.50 -8.00
C VAL A 66 -3.92 3.32 -8.22
N PRO A 67 -4.04 4.04 -9.36
CA PRO A 67 -5.25 4.79 -9.70
C PRO A 67 -6.54 3.95 -9.59
N ASN A 68 -7.65 4.62 -9.33
CA ASN A 68 -8.99 4.03 -9.18
C ASN A 68 -9.08 2.93 -8.09
N SER A 69 -8.25 3.04 -7.04
CA SER A 69 -8.27 2.12 -5.90
C SER A 69 -8.96 2.74 -4.69
N GLN A 70 -9.73 1.94 -3.96
CA GLN A 70 -10.32 2.34 -2.69
C GLN A 70 -9.67 1.55 -1.55
N ILE A 71 -9.03 2.27 -0.63
CA ILE A 71 -8.28 1.69 0.48
C ILE A 71 -8.93 2.09 1.81
N ALA A 72 -9.09 1.11 2.70
CA ALA A 72 -9.39 1.35 4.10
C ALA A 72 -8.13 1.23 4.96
N HIS A 73 -8.03 2.16 5.91
CA HIS A 73 -7.01 2.20 6.94
C HIS A 73 -7.70 2.11 8.30
N ILE A 74 -7.38 1.09 9.08
CA ILE A 74 -7.79 0.99 10.48
C ILE A 74 -6.53 1.16 11.33
N ALA A 75 -6.44 2.29 12.02
CA ALA A 75 -5.31 2.61 12.88
C ALA A 75 -5.63 2.28 14.34
N PHE A 76 -4.71 1.59 15.00
CA PHE A 76 -4.79 1.21 16.41
C PHE A 76 -3.70 1.96 17.18
N SER A 77 -4.13 2.72 18.19
CA SER A 77 -3.23 3.42 19.11
C SER A 77 -2.32 2.43 19.84
N ILE A 78 -1.05 2.77 20.04
CA ILE A 78 -0.12 1.97 20.86
C ILE A 78 -0.53 1.86 22.34
N ARG A 79 -1.51 2.67 22.77
CA ARG A 79 -2.05 2.65 24.13
C ARG A 79 -3.24 1.71 24.27
N THR A 80 -3.56 0.92 23.24
CA THR A 80 -4.50 -0.20 23.39
C THR A 80 -4.00 -1.12 24.49
N ARG A 81 -4.93 -1.71 25.25
CA ARG A 81 -4.58 -2.63 26.34
C ARG A 81 -4.13 -4.00 25.83
N GLU A 82 -4.58 -4.36 24.63
CA GLU A 82 -4.31 -5.65 24.02
C GLU A 82 -2.91 -5.69 23.37
N ASP A 83 -2.28 -6.87 23.47
CA ASP A 83 -1.00 -7.18 22.84
C ASP A 83 -1.21 -7.48 21.35
N LEU A 84 -1.28 -6.42 20.55
CA LEU A 84 -1.48 -6.52 19.11
C LEU A 84 -0.32 -7.26 18.41
N PRO A 85 -0.58 -7.98 17.31
CA PRO A 85 0.42 -8.78 16.62
C PRO A 85 1.63 -7.96 16.17
N THR A 86 2.83 -8.45 16.49
CA THR A 86 4.10 -7.80 16.11
C THR A 86 4.62 -8.24 14.75
N GLN A 87 4.17 -9.39 14.26
CA GLN A 87 4.46 -9.87 12.91
C GLN A 87 3.57 -9.16 11.90
N GLY A 88 4.17 -8.41 10.97
CA GLY A 88 3.46 -7.79 9.85
C GLY A 88 3.26 -8.74 8.69
N GLY A 89 2.41 -8.37 7.74
CA GLY A 89 2.17 -9.15 6.53
C GLY A 89 0.69 -9.27 6.20
N PHE A 90 0.37 -10.21 5.31
CA PHE A 90 -0.99 -10.55 4.97
C PHE A 90 -1.71 -11.18 6.17
N VAL A 91 -3.00 -10.86 6.31
CA VAL A 91 -3.85 -11.40 7.36
C VAL A 91 -4.76 -12.46 6.76
N SER A 92 -4.88 -13.61 7.42
CA SER A 92 -5.84 -14.64 7.02
C SER A 92 -7.27 -14.08 7.04
N GLN A 93 -7.93 -14.09 5.88
CA GLN A 93 -9.31 -13.64 5.75
C GLN A 93 -10.26 -14.58 6.49
N THR A 94 -11.10 -14.01 7.36
CA THR A 94 -12.24 -14.71 7.95
C THR A 94 -13.53 -14.14 7.38
N SER A 95 -14.59 -14.94 7.33
CA SER A 95 -15.91 -14.47 6.89
C SER A 95 -16.42 -13.32 7.76
N LEU A 96 -16.08 -13.32 9.05
CA LEU A 96 -16.46 -12.26 9.98
C LEU A 96 -15.69 -10.97 9.70
N LEU A 97 -14.35 -11.03 9.52
CA LEU A 97 -13.54 -9.85 9.20
C LEU A 97 -14.01 -9.17 7.91
N ASN A 98 -14.31 -9.95 6.88
CA ASN A 98 -14.87 -9.44 5.62
C ASN A 98 -16.22 -8.71 5.83
N ALA A 99 -17.14 -9.34 6.56
CA ALA A 99 -18.46 -8.76 6.82
C ALA A 99 -18.38 -7.48 7.68
N LEU A 100 -17.46 -7.42 8.65
CA LEU A 100 -17.23 -6.23 9.46
C LEU A 100 -16.75 -5.06 8.62
N ILE A 101 -15.80 -5.32 7.71
CA ILE A 101 -15.23 -4.31 6.82
C ILE A 101 -16.27 -3.83 5.81
N GLU A 102 -16.99 -4.73 5.16
CA GLU A 102 -18.09 -4.38 4.26
C GLU A 102 -19.12 -3.47 4.96
N LYS A 103 -19.45 -3.79 6.22
CA LYS A 103 -20.36 -2.97 7.03
C LYS A 103 -19.80 -1.59 7.35
N LEU A 104 -18.49 -1.46 7.59
CA LEU A 104 -17.82 -0.16 7.76
C LEU A 104 -17.86 0.70 6.49
N PHE A 105 -17.88 0.08 5.30
CA PHE A 105 -17.98 0.81 4.03
C PHE A 105 -19.42 1.23 3.67
N THR A 106 -20.41 0.40 4.00
CA THR A 106 -21.77 0.52 3.43
C THR A 106 -22.81 1.07 4.40
N ALA A 107 -22.63 0.89 5.71
CA ALA A 107 -23.63 1.28 6.68
C ALA A 107 -23.41 2.70 7.20
N SER A 108 -24.51 3.45 7.36
CA SER A 108 -24.52 4.70 8.13
C SER A 108 -24.43 4.39 9.63
N LEU A 109 -23.21 4.21 10.12
CA LEU A 109 -22.92 3.91 11.52
C LEU A 109 -22.80 5.21 12.32
N ASN A 110 -23.34 5.22 13.54
CA ASN A 110 -22.92 6.21 14.52
C ASN A 110 -21.57 5.83 15.14
N GLU A 111 -20.93 6.78 15.81
CA GLU A 111 -19.60 6.58 16.42
C GLU A 111 -19.57 5.35 17.34
N GLN A 112 -20.59 5.14 18.16
CA GLN A 112 -20.61 3.99 19.09
C GLN A 112 -20.72 2.65 18.35
N GLN A 113 -21.49 2.58 17.27
CA GLN A 113 -21.61 1.38 16.45
C GLN A 113 -20.31 1.09 15.71
N GLU A 114 -19.68 2.10 15.11
CA GLU A 114 -18.38 1.97 14.45
C GLU A 114 -17.33 1.44 15.45
N GLN A 115 -17.24 2.04 16.64
CA GLN A 115 -16.29 1.60 17.66
C GLN A 115 -16.53 0.16 18.13
N ARG A 116 -17.77 -0.31 18.16
CA ARG A 116 -18.06 -1.73 18.44
C ARG A 116 -17.55 -2.64 17.33
N LEU A 117 -17.74 -2.28 16.06
CA LEU A 117 -17.20 -3.08 14.95
C LEU A 117 -15.67 -3.11 14.98
N LEU A 118 -15.04 -1.97 15.26
CA LEU A 118 -13.59 -1.86 15.38
C LEU A 118 -13.02 -2.69 16.53
N ALA A 119 -13.74 -2.79 17.66
CA ALA A 119 -13.37 -3.70 18.74
C ALA A 119 -13.43 -5.17 18.30
N VAL A 120 -14.48 -5.57 17.57
CA VAL A 120 -14.56 -6.96 17.05
C VAL A 120 -13.45 -7.24 16.01
N ILE A 121 -13.10 -6.25 15.18
CA ILE A 121 -11.95 -6.38 14.27
C ILE A 121 -10.65 -6.58 15.06
N GLN A 122 -10.46 -5.87 16.18
CA GLN A 122 -9.32 -6.09 17.05
C GLN A 122 -9.27 -7.53 17.56
N ASP A 123 -10.40 -8.06 18.04
CA ASP A 123 -10.50 -9.44 18.53
C ASP A 123 -10.17 -10.46 17.41
N GLU A 124 -10.68 -10.25 16.20
CA GLU A 124 -10.36 -11.10 15.04
C GLU A 124 -8.87 -11.06 14.70
N LEU A 125 -8.21 -9.90 14.78
CA LEU A 125 -6.78 -9.77 14.52
C LEU A 125 -5.91 -10.48 15.56
N LEU A 126 -6.35 -10.57 16.82
CA LEU A 126 -5.65 -11.31 17.86
C LEU A 126 -5.68 -12.82 17.63
N LEU A 127 -6.70 -13.32 16.90
CA LEU A 127 -6.86 -14.73 16.55
C LEU A 127 -6.33 -15.06 15.14
N ALA A 128 -6.04 -14.04 14.33
CA ALA A 128 -5.63 -14.21 12.95
C ALA A 128 -4.21 -14.77 12.81
N THR A 129 -3.95 -15.35 11.65
CA THR A 129 -2.60 -15.74 11.24
C THR A 129 -2.01 -14.72 10.27
N PHE A 130 -0.71 -14.50 10.39
CA PHE A 130 0.03 -13.52 9.61
C PHE A 130 1.13 -14.20 8.81
N HIS A 131 1.31 -13.80 7.55
CA HIS A 131 2.39 -14.32 6.73
C HIS A 131 2.97 -13.24 5.82
N THR A 132 4.24 -13.40 5.47
CA THR A 132 4.99 -12.48 4.60
C THR A 132 5.45 -13.18 3.34
N ASP A 133 4.64 -14.14 2.86
CA ASP A 133 4.97 -14.85 1.64
C ASP A 133 4.89 -13.88 0.46
N VAL A 134 5.96 -13.85 -0.32
CA VAL A 134 6.04 -12.97 -1.48
C VAL A 134 5.36 -13.69 -2.63
N SER A 135 4.19 -13.18 -3.06
CA SER A 135 3.47 -13.71 -4.22
C SER A 135 4.31 -13.59 -5.50
N LYS A 136 3.94 -14.33 -6.55
CA LYS A 136 4.62 -14.23 -7.86
C LYS A 136 4.55 -12.81 -8.41
N GLU A 137 3.40 -12.17 -8.27
CA GLU A 137 3.13 -10.79 -8.67
C GLU A 137 4.03 -9.83 -7.88
N SER A 138 4.16 -10.05 -6.57
CA SER A 138 5.09 -9.28 -5.73
C SER A 138 6.53 -9.47 -6.18
N MET A 139 6.98 -10.70 -6.48
CA MET A 139 8.32 -10.95 -6.99
C MET A 139 8.58 -10.21 -8.32
N GLN A 140 7.63 -10.25 -9.24
CA GLN A 140 7.72 -9.54 -10.52
C GLN A 140 7.83 -8.02 -10.33
N VAL A 141 7.03 -7.44 -9.44
CA VAL A 141 7.11 -6.01 -9.10
C VAL A 141 8.47 -5.65 -8.48
N ASN A 142 8.96 -6.44 -7.53
CA ASN A 142 10.27 -6.20 -6.90
C ASN A 142 11.42 -6.31 -7.91
N ASN A 143 11.38 -7.28 -8.81
CA ASN A 143 12.37 -7.44 -9.89
C ASN A 143 12.34 -6.27 -10.87
N TYR A 144 11.15 -5.78 -11.24
CA TYR A 144 11.06 -4.61 -12.11
C TYR A 144 11.58 -3.34 -11.43
N ILE A 145 11.28 -3.14 -10.15
CA ILE A 145 11.78 -1.99 -9.38
C ILE A 145 13.31 -2.04 -9.27
N SER A 146 13.91 -3.22 -9.06
CA SER A 146 15.37 -3.36 -9.00
C SER A 146 16.04 -3.07 -10.34
N VAL A 147 15.41 -3.47 -11.45
CA VAL A 147 15.84 -3.10 -12.81
C VAL A 147 15.80 -1.59 -13.00
N LEU A 148 14.72 -0.92 -12.58
CA LEU A 148 14.61 0.54 -12.63
C LEU A 148 15.68 1.23 -11.78
N SER A 149 16.06 0.67 -10.63
CA SER A 149 17.05 1.26 -9.71
C SER A 149 18.49 1.06 -10.15
N ASP A 150 18.82 -0.09 -10.74
CA ASP A 150 20.21 -0.54 -10.93
C ASP A 150 20.71 -0.44 -12.39
N GLN A 151 19.88 0.06 -13.33
CA GLN A 151 20.20 0.16 -14.76
C GLN A 151 20.65 -1.17 -15.42
N LYS A 152 20.27 -2.32 -14.84
CA LYS A 152 20.62 -3.62 -15.43
C LYS A 152 19.57 -4.03 -16.45
N THR A 153 20.00 -4.26 -17.68
CA THR A 153 19.23 -4.99 -18.69
C THR A 153 19.08 -6.44 -18.24
N THR A 154 17.91 -6.82 -17.74
CA THR A 154 17.58 -8.24 -17.51
C THR A 154 16.95 -8.83 -18.76
N ASN A 155 17.53 -9.93 -19.24
CA ASN A 155 17.04 -10.78 -20.33
C ASN A 155 15.90 -11.70 -19.91
N GLU A 156 15.38 -11.58 -18.68
CA GLU A 156 14.24 -12.34 -18.22
C GLU A 156 12.98 -11.49 -18.38
N SER A 157 11.98 -12.07 -19.04
CA SER A 157 10.66 -11.50 -19.24
C SER A 157 10.04 -11.10 -17.89
N ASN A 158 10.26 -9.85 -17.47
CA ASN A 158 9.52 -9.19 -16.42
C ASN A 158 8.08 -9.01 -16.91
N ILE A 159 7.27 -10.06 -16.78
CA ILE A 159 5.86 -10.02 -17.14
C ILE A 159 5.12 -9.31 -16.00
N ILE A 160 5.31 -8.00 -15.89
CA ILE A 160 4.34 -7.12 -15.23
C ILE A 160 3.47 -6.49 -16.31
N SER A 161 2.24 -6.09 -15.96
CA SER A 161 1.39 -5.39 -16.92
C SER A 161 2.05 -4.08 -17.36
N ALA A 162 1.83 -3.69 -18.62
CA ALA A 162 2.37 -2.43 -19.16
C ALA A 162 1.91 -1.22 -18.33
N GLU A 163 0.70 -1.28 -17.79
CA GLU A 163 0.15 -0.27 -16.88
C GLU A 163 0.94 -0.20 -15.57
N MET A 164 1.16 -1.33 -14.89
CA MET A 164 1.97 -1.38 -13.66
C MET A 164 3.40 -0.92 -13.91
N ALA A 165 3.98 -1.33 -15.04
CA ALA A 165 5.32 -0.91 -15.45
C ALA A 165 5.43 0.61 -15.59
N LEU A 166 4.43 1.24 -16.21
CA LEU A 166 4.37 2.68 -16.41
C LEU A 166 4.16 3.41 -15.07
N MET A 167 3.25 2.93 -14.22
CA MET A 167 3.00 3.51 -12.90
C MET A 167 4.24 3.47 -12.00
N LEU A 168 4.93 2.33 -11.95
CA LEU A 168 6.18 2.19 -11.20
C LEU A 168 7.27 3.11 -11.74
N LYS A 169 7.38 3.24 -13.07
CA LYS A 169 8.32 4.16 -13.71
C LYS A 169 8.02 5.61 -13.34
N VAL A 170 6.75 6.03 -13.39
CA VAL A 170 6.30 7.36 -12.97
C VAL A 170 6.60 7.60 -11.49
N ARG A 171 6.30 6.64 -10.62
CA ARG A 171 6.61 6.70 -9.19
C ARG A 171 8.09 6.94 -8.93
N GLU A 172 8.97 6.15 -9.54
CA GLU A 172 10.42 6.28 -9.34
C GLU A 172 10.98 7.58 -9.94
N ALA A 173 10.44 8.03 -11.07
CA ALA A 173 10.79 9.32 -11.67
C ALA A 173 10.41 10.50 -10.77
N ASP A 174 9.20 10.51 -10.21
CA ASP A 174 8.73 11.58 -9.31
C ASP A 174 9.47 11.55 -7.96
N LYS A 175 9.82 10.37 -7.44
CA LYS A 175 10.72 10.25 -6.27
C LYS A 175 12.08 10.91 -6.52
N MET A 176 12.69 10.66 -7.69
CA MET A 176 13.96 11.30 -8.06
C MET A 176 13.81 12.82 -8.19
N ARG A 177 12.71 13.28 -8.80
CA ARG A 177 12.41 14.71 -8.93
C ARG A 177 12.25 15.39 -7.57
N LYS A 178 11.48 14.80 -6.65
CA LYS A 178 11.32 15.26 -5.26
C LYS A 178 12.64 15.23 -4.45
N SER A 179 13.61 14.43 -4.89
CA SER A 179 14.96 14.39 -4.32
C SER A 179 15.94 15.40 -4.96
N GLY A 180 15.45 16.26 -5.86
CA GLY A 180 16.24 17.33 -6.49
C GLY A 180 17.03 16.91 -7.73
N VAL A 181 16.79 15.72 -8.28
CA VAL A 181 17.44 15.30 -9.53
C VAL A 181 16.87 16.09 -10.71
N LYS A 182 17.73 16.57 -11.61
CA LYS A 182 17.32 17.35 -12.78
C LYS A 182 16.47 16.52 -13.74
N ASP A 183 15.41 17.14 -14.27
CA ASP A 183 14.46 16.53 -15.22
C ASP A 183 15.15 15.87 -16.42
N VAL A 184 16.22 16.45 -16.97
CA VAL A 184 17.02 15.85 -18.06
C VAL A 184 17.58 14.47 -17.68
N MET A 185 18.09 14.31 -16.46
CA MET A 185 18.63 13.02 -16.00
C MET A 185 17.52 11.99 -15.76
N ILE A 186 16.34 12.45 -15.31
CA ILE A 186 15.18 11.59 -15.08
C ILE A 186 14.60 11.11 -16.42
N ALA A 187 14.46 12.03 -17.39
CA ALA A 187 14.00 11.72 -18.74
C ALA A 187 14.96 10.76 -19.46
N LYS A 188 16.27 10.99 -19.38
CA LYS A 188 17.27 10.05 -19.91
C LYS A 188 17.16 8.66 -19.29
N ARG A 189 16.91 8.59 -17.99
CA ARG A 189 16.85 7.31 -17.25
C ARG A 189 15.59 6.52 -17.54
N TYR A 190 14.44 7.18 -17.56
CA TYR A 190 13.15 6.49 -17.59
C TYR A 190 12.40 6.69 -18.91
N PHE A 191 12.56 7.81 -19.60
CA PHE A 191 11.72 8.24 -20.73
C PHE A 191 12.51 8.40 -22.04
N SER A 192 13.61 7.67 -22.23
CA SER A 192 14.41 7.72 -23.47
C SER A 192 14.85 9.13 -23.88
N ASP A 193 15.19 9.96 -22.90
CA ASP A 193 15.58 11.37 -23.07
C ASP A 193 14.44 12.31 -23.51
N ASP A 194 13.19 11.84 -23.50
CA ASP A 194 12.00 12.63 -23.82
C ASP A 194 11.38 13.27 -22.57
N ILE A 195 11.65 14.55 -22.38
CA ILE A 195 11.11 15.37 -21.28
C ILE A 195 9.61 15.62 -21.45
N GLN A 196 9.10 15.71 -22.68
CA GLN A 196 7.67 15.92 -22.91
C GLN A 196 6.88 14.67 -22.53
N ALA A 197 7.35 13.49 -22.91
CA ALA A 197 6.75 12.22 -22.50
C ALA A 197 6.75 12.04 -20.97
N MET A 198 7.83 12.46 -20.29
CA MET A 198 7.90 12.47 -18.82
C MET A 198 6.83 13.38 -18.20
N ASN A 199 6.75 14.64 -18.63
CA ASN A 199 5.80 15.61 -18.09
C ASN A 199 4.35 15.21 -18.37
N SER A 200 4.05 14.69 -19.56
CA SER A 200 2.72 14.15 -19.89
C SER A 200 2.36 12.97 -18.98
N SER A 201 3.30 12.08 -18.69
CA SER A 201 3.07 10.96 -17.77
C SER A 201 2.80 11.45 -16.35
N PHE A 202 3.51 12.47 -15.87
CA PHE A 202 3.22 13.08 -14.57
C PHE A 202 1.83 13.69 -14.51
N SER A 203 1.42 14.46 -15.52
CA SER A 203 0.08 15.07 -15.55
C SER A 203 -1.07 14.06 -15.60
N ILE A 204 -0.82 12.86 -16.12
CA ILE A 204 -1.84 11.79 -16.19
C ILE A 204 -1.95 11.05 -14.85
N PHE A 205 -0.81 10.73 -14.23
CA PHE A 205 -0.78 9.80 -13.10
C PHE A 205 -0.71 10.46 -11.72
N LEU A 206 -0.22 11.70 -11.58
CA LEU A 206 0.03 12.38 -10.30
C LEU A 206 -0.86 13.60 -10.09
#